data_AF-A0ABD3JTC3-F1
#
_entry.id   AF-A0ABD3JTC3-F1
#
_cell.length_a   1.000
_cell.length_b   1.000
_cell.length_c   1.000
_cell.angle_alpha   90.00
_cell.angle_beta   90.00
_cell.angle_gamma   90.00
#
_symmetry.space_group_name_H-M   'P 1'
#
loop_
_entity.id
_entity.type
_entity.pdbx_description
1 polymer ?
#
loop_
_entity_poly.entity_id
_entity_poly.type
_entity_poly.pdbx_seq_one_letter_code
_entity_poly.pdbx_strand_id
1 'polypeptide(L)'
;MRAPTSESSGITPNEVNSEPTYYCGLQSPILMAKTRKNARRRFHGCAKFNSPSCCDFLMWVDPKIPDHVRDMIVDLLEINQALCESSQSRRDKVDVSSLLAEMKTQKGKK
;
A
#
# COMPACT_ATOMS: atom_id res chain seq x y z
N MET A 1 -35.17 23.25 -32.35
CA MET A 1 -34.91 21.97 -31.65
C MET A 1 -33.40 21.79 -31.57
N ARG A 2 -32.79 21.76 -30.38
CA ARG A 2 -31.33 21.60 -30.21
C ARG A 2 -31.03 20.13 -29.91
N ALA A 3 -30.13 19.53 -30.68
CA ALA A 3 -29.63 18.18 -30.46
C ALA A 3 -28.69 18.14 -29.23
N PRO A 4 -28.68 17.06 -28.43
CA PRO A 4 -27.69 16.89 -27.39
C PRO A 4 -26.37 16.41 -28.00
N THR A 5 -25.29 17.04 -27.55
CA THR A 5 -23.88 16.72 -27.82
C THR A 5 -23.51 15.34 -27.28
N SER A 6 -22.83 14.54 -28.11
CA SER A 6 -22.21 13.28 -27.72
C SER A 6 -21.15 13.51 -26.64
N GLU A 7 -21.35 12.94 -25.46
CA GLU A 7 -20.31 12.87 -24.44
C GLU A 7 -19.31 11.76 -24.79
N SER A 8 -18.05 12.16 -24.87
CA SER A 8 -16.88 11.29 -25.00
C SER A 8 -16.72 10.49 -23.72
N SER A 9 -17.09 9.21 -23.72
CA SER A 9 -16.68 8.28 -22.68
C SER A 9 -15.18 8.04 -22.77
N GLY A 10 -14.41 8.72 -21.91
CA GLY A 10 -13.01 8.38 -21.67
C GLY A 10 -12.92 6.94 -21.20
N ILE A 11 -12.35 6.08 -22.03
CA ILE A 11 -12.07 4.68 -21.69
C ILE A 11 -10.98 4.68 -20.62
N THR A 12 -11.35 4.35 -19.38
CA THR A 12 -10.39 3.99 -18.33
C THR A 12 -9.98 2.51 -18.50
N PRO A 13 -8.75 2.13 -18.12
CA PRO A 13 -8.23 0.81 -18.42
C PRO A 13 -8.84 -0.23 -17.48
N ASN A 14 -9.59 -1.18 -18.05
CA ASN A 14 -9.89 -2.50 -17.52
C ASN A 14 -10.21 -2.55 -16.01
N GLU A 15 -11.40 -2.08 -15.63
CA GLU A 15 -12.10 -2.69 -14.49
C GLU A 15 -12.44 -4.13 -14.88
N VAL A 16 -11.59 -5.07 -14.46
CA VAL A 16 -12.03 -6.46 -14.30
C VAL A 16 -13.18 -6.40 -13.30
N ASN A 17 -14.41 -6.46 -13.82
CA ASN A 17 -15.64 -6.56 -13.06
C ASN A 17 -15.69 -7.96 -12.44
N SER A 18 -14.86 -8.16 -11.40
CA SER A 18 -14.96 -9.32 -10.53
C SER A 18 -16.22 -9.13 -9.72
N GLU A 19 -17.21 -10.00 -9.96
CA GLU A 19 -18.45 -10.01 -9.20
C GLU A 19 -18.15 -9.95 -7.69
N PRO A 20 -18.78 -9.05 -6.92
CA PRO A 20 -18.44 -8.87 -5.52
C PRO A 20 -18.66 -10.18 -4.75
N THR A 21 -17.58 -10.72 -4.18
CA THR A 21 -17.69 -11.90 -3.31
C THR A 21 -18.24 -11.47 -1.97
N TYR A 22 -19.32 -12.09 -1.49
CA TYR A 22 -19.87 -11.84 -0.16
C TYR A 22 -19.61 -13.04 0.75
N TYR A 23 -19.16 -12.79 1.97
CA TYR A 23 -19.01 -13.82 2.99
C TYR A 23 -19.39 -13.27 4.37
N CYS A 24 -19.94 -14.13 5.24
CA CYS A 24 -20.51 -13.76 6.55
C CYS A 24 -21.45 -12.54 6.50
N GLY A 25 -22.23 -12.41 5.41
CA GLY A 25 -23.19 -11.31 5.20
C GLY A 25 -22.57 -9.96 4.81
N LEU A 26 -21.27 -9.90 4.54
CA LEU A 26 -20.55 -8.67 4.17
C LEU A 26 -19.75 -8.87 2.88
N GLN A 27 -19.53 -7.79 2.14
CA GLN A 27 -18.67 -7.83 0.95
C GLN A 27 -17.23 -8.15 1.38
N SER A 28 -16.65 -9.16 0.76
CA SER A 28 -15.29 -9.61 1.01
C SER A 28 -14.28 -8.74 0.27
N PRO A 29 -13.47 -7.93 0.97
CA PRO A 29 -12.44 -7.12 0.33
C PRO A 29 -11.30 -7.97 -0.21
N ILE A 30 -10.61 -7.45 -1.22
CA ILE A 30 -9.31 -7.98 -1.65
C ILE A 30 -8.23 -7.41 -0.74
N LEU A 31 -7.55 -8.29 -0.02
CA LEU A 31 -6.46 -8.00 0.89
C LEU A 31 -5.14 -8.52 0.32
N MET A 32 -4.03 -7.97 0.80
CA MET A 32 -2.69 -8.42 0.45
C MET A 32 -2.05 -9.14 1.62
N ALA A 33 -1.52 -10.34 1.38
CA ALA A 33 -0.81 -11.09 2.40
C ALA A 33 0.51 -10.40 2.76
N LYS A 34 0.69 -10.18 4.07
CA LYS A 34 1.90 -9.61 4.67
C LYS A 34 2.87 -10.68 5.19
N THR A 35 2.47 -11.95 5.12
CA THR A 35 3.31 -13.06 5.59
C THR A 35 4.44 -13.32 4.59
N ARG A 36 5.64 -13.63 5.10
CA ARG A 36 6.81 -13.97 4.26
C ARG A 36 6.48 -15.05 3.23
N LYS A 37 5.76 -16.12 3.66
CA LYS A 37 5.37 -17.26 2.82
C LYS A 37 4.46 -16.90 1.64
N ASN A 38 3.66 -15.84 1.74
CA ASN A 38 2.71 -15.42 0.72
C ASN A 38 2.90 -13.94 0.35
N ALA A 39 4.13 -13.45 0.44
CA ALA A 39 4.43 -12.03 0.28
C ALA A 39 3.79 -11.47 -1.01
N ARG A 40 3.06 -10.37 -0.85
CA ARG A 40 2.40 -9.61 -1.94
C ARG A 40 1.28 -10.34 -2.68
N ARG A 41 0.94 -11.58 -2.30
CA ARG A 41 -0.16 -12.34 -2.90
C ARG A 41 -1.51 -11.83 -2.40
N ARG A 42 -2.47 -11.60 -3.31
CA ARG A 42 -3.82 -11.11 -2.97
C ARG A 42 -4.81 -12.23 -2.66
N PHE A 43 -5.73 -11.96 -1.74
CA PHE A 43 -6.79 -12.88 -1.36
C PHE A 43 -8.08 -12.11 -1.01
N HIS A 44 -9.24 -12.72 -1.25
CA HIS A 44 -10.50 -12.32 -0.64
C HIS A 44 -10.52 -12.79 0.81
N GLY A 45 -10.79 -11.89 1.75
CA GLY A 45 -10.88 -12.19 3.18
C GLY A 45 -12.14 -11.64 3.82
N CYS A 46 -12.39 -11.97 5.09
CA CYS A 46 -13.49 -11.36 5.84
C CYS A 46 -13.35 -9.82 5.87
N ALA A 47 -14.46 -9.09 5.73
CA ALA A 47 -14.44 -7.62 5.91
C ALA A 47 -13.98 -7.19 7.30
N LYS A 48 -14.15 -8.06 8.30
CA LYS A 48 -13.72 -7.86 9.68
C LYS A 48 -12.33 -8.45 9.96
N PHE A 49 -11.49 -8.62 8.93
CA PHE A 49 -10.12 -9.15 9.09
C PHE A 49 -9.35 -8.37 10.16
N ASN A 50 -8.71 -9.08 11.11
CA ASN A 50 -8.10 -8.58 12.36
C ASN A 50 -9.05 -8.23 13.51
N SER A 51 -10.36 -8.46 13.39
CA SER A 51 -11.30 -8.40 14.51
C SER A 51 -11.44 -9.75 15.21
N PRO A 52 -11.72 -9.82 16.52
CA PRO A 52 -12.12 -11.05 17.20
C PRO A 52 -13.37 -11.72 16.59
N SER A 53 -14.19 -10.94 15.88
CA SER A 53 -15.40 -11.41 15.19
C SER A 53 -15.16 -11.80 13.72
N CYS A 54 -13.89 -11.89 13.29
CA CYS A 54 -13.51 -12.34 11.96
C CYS A 54 -13.88 -13.81 11.78
N CYS A 55 -14.51 -14.15 10.66
CA CYS A 55 -14.65 -15.54 10.24
C CYS A 55 -13.40 -16.02 9.51
N ASP A 56 -13.23 -17.33 9.38
CA ASP A 56 -12.03 -17.95 8.78
C ASP A 56 -12.03 -17.95 7.24
N PHE A 57 -12.81 -17.08 6.61
CA PHE A 57 -12.87 -17.03 5.15
C PHE A 57 -11.59 -16.46 4.55
N LEU A 58 -11.01 -17.24 3.63
CA LEU A 58 -9.85 -16.85 2.84
C LEU A 58 -9.91 -17.56 1.48
N MET A 59 -9.81 -16.78 0.41
CA MET A 59 -9.74 -17.30 -0.96
C MET A 59 -8.66 -16.56 -1.75
N TRP A 60 -7.69 -17.28 -2.30
CA TRP A 60 -6.59 -16.67 -3.05
C TRP A 60 -7.06 -16.14 -4.40
N VAL A 61 -6.73 -14.87 -4.71
CA VAL A 61 -6.94 -14.25 -6.03
C VAL A 61 -5.76 -14.58 -6.93
N ASP A 62 -4.55 -14.34 -6.45
CA ASP A 62 -3.34 -14.62 -7.21
C ASP A 62 -2.96 -16.10 -7.03
N PRO A 63 -2.41 -16.77 -8.06
CA PRO A 63 -1.86 -18.12 -7.92
C PRO A 63 -0.62 -18.12 -7.01
N LYS A 64 -0.22 -19.31 -6.55
CA LYS A 64 1.01 -19.45 -5.76
C LYS A 64 2.19 -19.17 -6.68
N ILE A 65 3.06 -18.26 -6.27
CA ILE A 65 4.30 -17.97 -6.99
C ILE A 65 5.41 -18.97 -6.60
N PRO A 66 6.39 -19.23 -7.49
CA PRO A 66 7.56 -20.04 -7.16
C PRO A 66 8.36 -19.45 -6.00
N ASP A 67 9.00 -20.33 -5.24
CA ASP A 67 9.71 -19.97 -4.01
C ASP A 67 10.83 -18.95 -4.23
N HIS A 68 11.63 -19.11 -5.29
CA HIS A 68 12.70 -18.15 -5.62
C HIS A 68 12.18 -16.74 -5.94
N VAL A 69 11.01 -16.63 -6.59
CA VAL A 69 10.39 -15.33 -6.90
C VAL A 69 9.89 -14.68 -5.61
N ARG A 70 9.24 -15.46 -4.74
CA ARG A 70 8.79 -14.99 -3.43
C ARG A 70 9.96 -14.48 -2.60
N ASP A 71 11.05 -15.24 -2.55
CA ASP A 71 12.20 -14.90 -1.71
C ASP A 71 12.86 -13.60 -2.23
N MET A 72 13.03 -13.45 -3.54
CA MET A 72 13.47 -12.18 -4.14
C MET A 72 12.54 -11.00 -3.80
N ILE A 73 11.22 -11.21 -3.81
CA ILE A 73 10.25 -10.16 -3.41
C ILE A 73 10.44 -9.78 -1.94
N VAL A 74 10.64 -10.77 -1.06
CA VAL A 74 10.88 -10.53 0.37
C VAL A 74 12.16 -9.74 0.57
N ASP A 75 13.26 -10.15 -0.05
CA ASP A 75 14.56 -9.47 0.08
C ASP A 75 14.46 -8.01 -0.37
N LEU A 76 13.77 -7.74 -1.48
CA LEU A 76 13.54 -6.37 -1.96
C LEU A 76 12.69 -5.55 -0.99
N LEU A 77 11.68 -6.14 -0.34
CA LEU A 77 10.88 -5.45 0.67
C LEU A 77 11.71 -5.09 1.91
N GLU A 78 12.57 -6.00 2.36
CA GLU A 78 13.47 -5.78 3.49
C GLU A 78 14.50 -4.68 3.20
N ILE A 79 15.10 -4.70 2.00
CA ILE A 79 16.01 -3.64 1.54
C ILE A 79 15.29 -2.28 1.51
N ASN A 80 14.09 -2.22 0.94
CA ASN A 80 13.33 -0.97 0.86
C ASN A 80 12.96 -0.43 2.24
N GLN A 81 12.67 -1.30 3.20
CA GLN A 81 12.39 -0.91 4.58
C GLN A 81 13.64 -0.29 5.23
N ALA A 82 14.79 -0.95 5.13
CA ALA A 82 16.05 -0.45 5.67
C ALA A 82 16.48 0.90 5.04
N LEU A 83 16.27 1.06 3.72
CA LEU A 83 16.54 2.32 3.03
C LEU A 83 15.63 3.45 3.52
N CYS A 84 14.34 3.18 3.73
CA CYS A 84 13.39 4.15 4.28
C CYS A 84 13.83 4.62 5.69
N GLU A 85 14.16 3.69 6.57
CA GLU A 85 14.62 3.98 7.93
C GLU A 85 15.91 4.80 7.94
N SER A 86 16.88 4.43 7.09
CA SER A 86 18.13 5.19 6.96
C SER A 86 17.91 6.62 6.47
N SER A 87 16.93 6.83 5.59
CA SER A 87 16.58 8.14 5.04
C SER A 87 15.84 9.02 6.05
N GLN A 88 15.02 8.42 6.94
CA GLN A 88 14.39 9.12 8.05
C GLN A 88 15.42 9.56 9.08
N SER A 89 16.34 8.67 9.48
CA SER A 89 17.44 8.99 10.40
C SER A 89 18.31 10.16 9.91
N ARG A 90 18.58 10.26 8.60
CA ARG A 90 19.34 11.39 8.03
C ARG A 90 18.56 12.71 8.04
N ARG A 91 17.24 12.67 7.88
CA ARG A 91 16.37 13.86 7.94
C ARG A 91 16.20 14.37 9.35
N ASP A 92 16.10 13.47 10.33
CA ASP A 92 15.98 13.85 11.75
C ASP A 92 17.31 14.39 12.34
N LYS A 93 18.45 14.03 11.73
CA LYS A 93 19.77 14.53 12.13
C LYS A 93 20.07 15.95 11.62
N VAL A 94 19.33 16.43 10.63
CA VAL A 94 19.34 17.82 10.20
C VAL A 94 18.15 18.50 10.86
N ASP A 95 18.29 18.84 12.15
CA ASP A 95 17.32 19.72 12.80
C ASP A 95 17.42 21.10 12.13
N VAL A 96 16.55 21.32 11.14
CA VAL A 96 16.42 22.58 10.41
C VAL A 96 16.19 23.72 11.41
N SER A 97 15.59 23.46 12.56
CA SER A 97 15.38 24.43 13.64
C SER A 97 16.70 24.89 14.25
N SER A 98 17.65 23.97 14.48
CA SER A 98 19.00 24.25 14.98
C SER A 98 19.82 25.06 13.97
N LEU A 99 19.82 24.68 12.68
CA LEU A 99 20.49 25.43 11.62
C LEU A 99 19.92 26.86 11.47
N LEU A 100 18.60 27.01 11.60
CA LEU A 100 17.92 28.29 11.48
C LEU A 100 18.17 29.18 12.73
N ALA A 101 18.41 28.57 13.89
CA ALA A 101 18.88 29.26 15.10
C ALA A 101 20.34 29.74 14.96
N GLU A 102 21.23 28.94 14.38
CA GLU A 102 22.62 29.33 14.09
C GLU A 102 22.69 30.49 13.09
N MET A 103 21.88 30.46 12.03
CA MET A 103 21.82 31.57 11.05
C MET A 103 21.28 32.88 11.67
N LYS A 104 20.37 32.79 12.66
CA LYS A 104 19.83 33.96 13.38
C LYS A 104 20.85 34.56 14.35
N THR A 105 21.64 33.74 15.03
CA THR A 105 22.67 34.21 15.98
C THR A 105 23.84 34.91 15.30
N GLN A 106 24.15 34.56 14.05
CA GLN A 106 25.18 35.25 13.26
C GLN A 106 24.73 36.61 12.71
N LYS A 107 23.41 36.86 12.61
CA LYS A 107 22.86 38.14 12.12
C LYS A 107 22.76 39.25 13.17
N GLY A 108 22.95 38.93 14.46
CA GLY A 108 22.85 39.90 15.56
C GLY A 108 24.19 40.42 16.11
N LYS A 109 25.32 40.06 15.48
CA LYS A 109 26.68 40.36 15.96
C LYS A 109 27.42 41.44 15.15
N LYS A 110 26.69 42.29 14.42
CA LYS A 110 27.26 43.40 13.65
C LYS A 110 26.71 44.73 14.12
#